data_AF-A0A518C1M1-F1
#
_entry.id   AF-A0A518C1M1-F1
#
_cell.length_a   1.000
_cell.length_b   1.000
_cell.length_c   1.000
_cell.angle_alpha   90.00
_cell.angle_beta   90.00
_cell.angle_gamma   90.00
#
_symmetry.space_group_name_H-M   'P 1'
#
loop_
_entity.id
_entity.type
_entity.pdbx_description
1 polymer ?
#
loop_
_entity_poly.entity_id
_entity_poly.type
_entity_poly.pdbx_seq_one_letter_code
_entity_poly.pdbx_strand_id
1 'polypeptide(L)'
;MPRSHFPSICVVILLILYVGSYVALSRQGIQQAVQYDSEFYYFVEPTTEGRVNSHLMCCLIYMPLIVIEARLGSDYYPSTCCQLSLS
;
A
#
# COMPACT_ATOMS: atom_id res chain seq x y z
N MET A 1 33.15 21.04 -10.45
CA MET A 1 32.42 19.85 -10.96
C MET A 1 30.93 20.09 -10.72
N PRO A 2 30.09 20.27 -11.75
CA PRO A 2 28.65 20.38 -11.55
C PRO A 2 28.14 19.02 -11.04
N ARG A 3 27.69 18.97 -9.78
CA ARG A 3 26.98 17.80 -9.27
C ARG A 3 25.70 17.67 -10.08
N SER A 4 25.54 16.58 -10.83
CA SER A 4 24.27 16.34 -11.52
C SER A 4 23.18 16.16 -10.47
N HIS A 5 22.22 17.09 -10.45
CA HIS A 5 21.02 17.00 -9.60
C HIS A 5 19.98 16.02 -10.17
N PHE A 6 20.23 15.49 -11.38
CA PHE A 6 19.38 14.56 -12.10
C PHE A 6 19.01 13.30 -11.29
N PRO A 7 19.94 12.55 -10.68
CA PRO A 7 19.59 11.40 -9.85
C PRO A 7 18.70 11.79 -8.66
N SER A 8 18.91 12.97 -8.08
CA SER A 8 18.10 13.46 -6.97
C SER A 8 16.66 13.74 -7.39
N ILE A 9 16.45 14.32 -8.57
CA ILE A 9 15.10 14.58 -9.10
C ILE A 9 14.38 13.26 -9.40
N CYS A 10 15.05 12.30 -10.04
CA CYS A 10 14.46 10.99 -10.32
C CYS A 10 14.02 10.27 -9.04
N VAL A 11 14.85 10.29 -7.99
CA VAL A 11 14.50 9.68 -6.70
C VAL A 11 13.29 10.36 -6.06
N VAL A 12 13.22 11.69 -6.10
CA VAL A 12 12.07 12.44 -5.58
C VAL A 12 10.79 12.09 -6.36
N ILE A 13 10.86 12.02 -7.68
CA ILE A 13 9.72 11.63 -8.52
C ILE A 13 9.27 10.20 -8.19
N LEU A 14 10.20 9.25 -8.09
CA LEU A 14 9.88 7.87 -7.73
C LEU A 14 9.24 7.77 -6.35
N LEU A 15 9.72 8.55 -5.37
CA LEU A 15 9.15 8.58 -4.03
C LEU A 15 7.72 9.15 -4.03
N ILE A 16 7.48 10.23 -4.80
CA ILE A 16 6.13 10.79 -4.98
C ILE A 16 5.21 9.76 -5.63
N LEU A 17 5.67 9.07 -6.68
CA LEU A 17 4.88 8.04 -7.35
C LEU A 17 4.59 6.87 -6.41
N TYR A 18 5.56 6.43 -5.62
CA TYR A 18 5.42 5.34 -4.65
C TYR A 18 4.40 5.66 -3.56
N VAL A 19 4.49 6.86 -2.95
CA VAL A 19 3.52 7.30 -1.95
C VAL A 19 2.15 7.58 -2.58
N GLY A 20 2.14 8.17 -3.76
CA GLY A 20 0.89 8.47 -4.48
C GLY A 20 0.12 7.21 -4.88
N SER A 21 0.81 6.18 -5.37
CA SER A 21 0.20 4.90 -5.72
C SER A 21 -0.34 4.18 -4.49
N TYR A 22 0.37 4.25 -3.36
CA TYR A 22 -0.13 3.75 -2.08
C TYR A 22 -1.45 4.40 -1.67
N VAL A 23 -1.50 5.74 -1.68
CA VAL A 23 -2.70 6.49 -1.27
C VAL A 23 -3.87 6.20 -2.20
N ALA A 24 -3.63 6.15 -3.52
CA ALA A 24 -4.67 5.86 -4.50
C ALA A 24 -5.28 4.47 -4.30
N LEU A 25 -4.44 3.43 -4.18
CA LEU A 25 -4.90 2.05 -3.98
C LEU A 25 -5.56 1.86 -2.62
N SER A 26 -5.01 2.47 -1.56
CA SER A 26 -5.59 2.38 -0.21
C SER A 26 -6.98 3.00 -0.15
N ARG A 27 -7.18 4.17 -0.77
CA ARG A 27 -8.50 4.81 -0.85
C ARG A 27 -9.52 3.97 -1.59
N GLN A 28 -9.12 3.35 -2.70
CA GLN A 28 -10.00 2.44 -3.44
C GLN A 28 -10.39 1.22 -2.60
N GLY A 29 -9.42 0.60 -1.92
CA GLY A 29 -9.66 -0.52 -1.02
C GLY A 29 -10.60 -0.14 0.13
N ILE A 30 -10.38 1.01 0.78
CA ILE A 30 -11.25 1.49 1.88
C ILE A 30 -12.68 1.71 1.39
N GLN A 31 -12.86 2.32 0.21
CA GLN A 31 -14.19 2.51 -0.37
C GLN A 31 -14.91 1.17 -0.63
N GLN A 32 -14.18 0.17 -1.12
CA GLN A 32 -14.71 -1.17 -1.32
C GLN A 32 -15.03 -1.85 0.02
N ALA A 33 -14.16 -1.75 1.01
CA ALA A 33 -14.41 -2.29 2.35
C ALA A 33 -15.67 -1.71 2.98
N VAL A 34 -15.88 -0.39 2.87
CA VAL A 34 -17.11 0.28 3.33
C VAL A 34 -18.34 -0.22 2.56
N GLN A 35 -18.23 -0.43 1.24
CA GLN A 35 -19.33 -0.95 0.43
C GLN A 35 -19.74 -2.38 0.84
N TYR A 36 -18.80 -3.19 1.30
CA TYR A 36 -19.01 -4.59 1.69
C TYR A 36 -19.07 -4.81 3.21
N ASP A 37 -19.12 -3.75 4.01
CA ASP A 37 -19.12 -3.80 5.48
C ASP A 37 -17.97 -4.64 6.07
N SER A 38 -16.78 -4.50 5.48
CA SER A 38 -15.57 -5.22 5.88
C SER A 38 -14.73 -4.39 6.87
N GLU A 39 -14.25 -5.02 7.94
CA GLU A 39 -13.38 -4.40 8.95
C GLU A 39 -11.99 -4.00 8.39
N PHE A 40 -11.57 -4.61 7.28
CA PHE A 40 -10.28 -4.41 6.64
C PHE A 40 -10.42 -4.26 5.12
N TYR A 41 -9.41 -3.70 4.47
CA TYR A 41 -9.39 -3.51 3.02
C TYR A 41 -8.26 -4.28 2.33
N TYR A 42 -8.47 -4.56 1.06
CA TYR A 42 -7.47 -5.13 0.16
C TYR A 42 -6.99 -4.07 -0.83
N PHE A 43 -5.68 -3.96 -1.06
CA PHE A 43 -5.15 -3.16 -2.18
C PHE A 43 -5.69 -3.61 -3.54
N VAL A 44 -5.95 -4.91 -3.66
CA VAL A 44 -6.49 -5.58 -4.84
C VAL A 44 -7.42 -6.67 -4.33
N GLU A 45 -8.70 -6.59 -4.70
CA GLU A 45 -9.70 -7.56 -4.24
C GLU A 45 -9.28 -9.02 -4.54
N PRO A 46 -9.20 -9.92 -3.55
CA PRO A 46 -8.64 -11.27 -3.66
C PRO A 46 -9.64 -12.28 -4.26
N THR A 47 -10.23 -11.98 -5.42
CA THR A 47 -11.24 -12.84 -6.06
C THR A 47 -10.68 -14.06 -6.79
N THR A 48 -9.38 -14.07 -7.08
CA THR A 48 -8.67 -15.19 -7.74
C THR A 48 -7.27 -15.34 -7.14
N GLU A 49 -6.64 -16.52 -7.27
CA GLU A 49 -5.30 -16.76 -6.74
C GLU A 49 -4.26 -15.74 -7.24
N GLY A 50 -4.32 -15.34 -8.52
CA GLY A 50 -3.42 -14.32 -9.06
C GLY A 50 -3.62 -12.93 -8.43
N ARG A 51 -4.85 -12.62 -8.02
CA ARG A 51 -5.18 -11.36 -7.34
C ARG A 51 -4.83 -11.40 -5.86
N VAL A 52 -4.97 -12.55 -5.21
CA VAL A 52 -4.41 -12.81 -3.87
C VAL A 52 -2.91 -12.52 -3.89
N ASN A 53 -2.17 -13.10 -4.83
CA ASN A 53 -0.73 -12.87 -4.95
C ASN A 53 -0.39 -11.39 -5.21
N SER A 54 -1.21 -10.70 -6.02
CA SER A 54 -1.04 -9.26 -6.27
C SER A 54 -1.24 -8.44 -5.00
N HIS A 55 -2.27 -8.75 -4.21
CA HIS A 55 -2.50 -8.11 -2.90
C HIS A 55 -1.31 -8.32 -1.96
N LEU A 56 -0.82 -9.56 -1.85
CA LEU A 56 0.34 -9.91 -1.02
C LEU A 56 1.60 -9.17 -1.48
N MET A 57 1.83 -9.07 -2.79
CA MET A 57 2.94 -8.31 -3.34
C MET A 57 2.83 -6.83 -2.99
N CYS A 58 1.63 -6.24 -3.05
CA CYS A 58 1.38 -4.86 -2.61
C CYS A 58 1.67 -4.70 -1.11
N CYS A 59 1.23 -5.64 -0.27
CA CYS A 59 1.56 -5.64 1.16
C CYS A 59 3.07 -5.57 1.39
N LEU A 60 3.86 -6.37 0.66
CA LEU A 60 5.32 -6.38 0.79
C LEU A 60 5.96 -5.07 0.28
N ILE A 61 5.55 -4.59 -0.88
CA ILE A 61 6.07 -3.36 -1.50
C ILE A 61 5.80 -2.14 -0.63
N TYR A 62 4.61 -2.08 -0.01
CA TYR A 62 4.16 -0.94 0.79
C TYR A 62 4.31 -1.12 2.30
N MET A 63 4.90 -2.22 2.75
CA MET A 63 5.15 -2.53 4.16
C MET A 63 5.67 -1.33 4.99
N PRO A 64 6.68 -0.54 4.53
CA PRO A 64 7.14 0.60 5.33
C PRO A 64 6.05 1.67 5.51
N LEU A 65 5.22 1.94 4.51
CA LEU A 65 4.11 2.89 4.63
C LEU A 65 2.99 2.35 5.53
N ILE A 66 2.68 1.05 5.41
CA ILE A 66 1.69 0.37 6.27
C ILE A 66 2.10 0.46 7.74
N VAL A 67 3.37 0.22 8.06
CA VAL A 67 3.90 0.35 9.44
C VAL A 67 3.80 1.79 9.95
N ILE A 68 4.03 2.78 9.09
CA ILE A 68 3.90 4.20 9.45
C ILE A 68 2.43 4.52 9.76
N GLU A 69 1.49 4.15 8.89
CA GLU A 69 0.05 4.37 9.13
C GLU A 69 -0.45 3.69 10.40
N ALA A 70 -0.02 2.45 10.65
CA ALA A 70 -0.37 1.73 11.88
C ALA A 70 0.14 2.45 13.14
N ARG A 71 1.36 3.02 13.09
CA ARG A 71 1.90 3.82 14.21
C ARG A 71 1.22 5.16 14.39
N LEU A 72 0.66 5.72 13.32
CA LEU A 72 -0.14 6.95 13.38
C LEU A 72 -1.56 6.71 13.91
N GLY A 73 -1.95 5.45 14.13
CA GLY A 73 -3.25 5.10 14.68
C GLY A 73 -4.39 5.19 13.67
N SER A 74 -4.13 4.98 12.38
CA SER A 74 -5.21 4.84 11.39
C SER A 74 -6.06 3.63 11.74
N ASP A 75 -7.38 3.74 11.89
CA ASP A 75 -8.23 2.58 12.22
C ASP A 75 -8.41 1.60 11.04
N TYR A 76 -8.08 2.03 9.83
CA TYR A 76 -8.16 1.25 8.60
C TYR A 76 -6.75 0.92 8.11
N TYR A 77 -6.32 -0.31 8.34
CA TYR A 77 -5.05 -0.83 7.83
C TYR A 77 -5.23 -2.22 7.21
N PRO A 78 -4.55 -2.51 6.10
CA PRO A 78 -4.50 -3.86 5.55
C PRO A 78 -3.55 -4.76 6.37
N SER A 79 -2.91 -4.21 7.41
CA SER A 79 -1.81 -4.84 8.16
C SER A 79 -2.22 -6.16 8.81
N THR A 80 -3.45 -6.30 9.30
CA THR A 80 -3.96 -7.57 9.86
C THR A 80 -4.07 -8.65 8.78
N CYS A 81 -4.62 -8.33 7.60
CA CYS A 81 -4.62 -9.24 6.44
C CYS A 81 -3.20 -9.56 5.95
N CYS A 82 -2.34 -8.55 5.84
CA CYS A 82 -0.95 -8.74 5.39
C CYS A 82 -0.13 -9.55 6.41
N GLN A 83 -0.37 -9.40 7.72
CA GLN A 83 0.33 -10.15 8.77
C GLN A 83 -0.13 -11.61 8.88
N LEU A 84 -1.42 -11.89 8.68
CA LEU A 84 -1.98 -13.26 8.68
C LEU A 84 -1.37 -14.17 7.59
N SER A 85 -0.86 -13.59 6.50
CA SER A 85 -0.19 -14.35 5.43
C SER A 85 1.30 -14.61 5.65
N LEU A 86 1.92 -13.98 6.66
CA LEU A 86 3.35 -14.10 6.99
C LEU A 86 3.63 -15.01 8.20
N SER A 87 2.58 -15.55 8.83
CA SER A 87 2.62 -16.55 9.90
C SER A 87 2.27 -17.93 9.37
#